data_AF-A0A3A6K358-F1
#
_entry.id   AF-A0A3A6K358-F1
#
_cell.length_a   1.000
_cell.length_b   1.000
_cell.length_c   1.000
_cell.angle_alpha   90.00
_cell.angle_beta   90.00
_cell.angle_gamma   90.00
#
_symmetry.space_group_name_H-M   'P 1'
#
loop_
_entity.id
_entity.type
_entity.pdbx_description
1 polymer ?
#
loop_
_entity_poly.entity_id
_entity_poly.type
_entity_poly.pdbx_seq_one_letter_code
_entity_poly.pdbx_strand_id
1 'polypeptide(L)'
;RNSFGLPTDPFPTLLASDVTPFAFWYEGDPEGGCIRFLTETESERLMGLPEGWTKYGADGVEIRPLQRYKALGNAIALPCADYIMAGIYEVLADRAGKEE
;
A
#
# COMPACT_ATOMS: atom_id res chain seq x y z
N ARG A 1 -10.13 -16.84 19.14
CA ARG A 1 -10.25 -15.68 18.22
C ARG A 1 -10.05 -16.26 16.82
N ASN A 2 -11.13 -16.57 16.11
CA ASN A 2 -11.08 -17.48 14.95
C ASN A 2 -11.72 -16.90 13.67
N SER A 3 -11.78 -15.58 13.52
CA SER A 3 -12.31 -14.93 12.32
C SER A 3 -11.34 -13.85 11.84
N PHE A 4 -10.95 -13.94 10.56
CA PHE A 4 -10.35 -12.85 9.81
C PHE A 4 -11.43 -11.84 9.41
N GLY A 5 -11.05 -10.57 9.27
CA GLY A 5 -11.91 -9.53 8.70
C GLY A 5 -12.46 -8.54 9.72
N LEU A 6 -11.86 -8.44 10.90
CA LEU A 6 -12.11 -7.30 11.78
C LEU A 6 -11.54 -6.02 11.15
N PRO A 7 -12.10 -4.84 11.43
CA PRO A 7 -11.61 -3.57 10.87
C PRO A 7 -10.13 -3.26 11.17
N THR A 8 -9.58 -3.88 12.22
CA THR A 8 -8.18 -3.72 12.65
C THR A 8 -7.27 -4.88 12.24
N ASP A 9 -7.79 -5.87 11.54
CA ASP A 9 -6.96 -6.97 11.05
C ASP A 9 -6.09 -6.50 9.87
N PRO A 10 -4.85 -6.97 9.76
CA PRO A 10 -4.01 -6.66 8.61
C PRO A 10 -4.62 -7.23 7.34
N PHE A 11 -4.56 -6.45 6.25
CA PHE A 11 -4.92 -6.94 4.94
C PHE A 11 -3.85 -7.92 4.43
N PRO A 12 -4.21 -8.98 3.69
CA PRO A 12 -3.23 -9.85 3.03
C PRO A 12 -2.29 -9.08 2.09
N THR A 13 -1.13 -9.66 1.80
CA THR A 13 -0.16 -9.05 0.87
C THR A 13 -0.79 -8.78 -0.49
N LEU A 14 -0.59 -7.56 -1.01
CA LEU A 14 -0.95 -7.21 -2.39
C LEU A 14 0.00 -7.93 -3.36
N LEU A 15 -0.52 -8.84 -4.18
CA LEU A 15 0.28 -9.56 -5.16
C LEU A 15 0.23 -8.85 -6.52
N ALA A 16 1.36 -8.83 -7.22
CA ALA A 16 1.44 -8.26 -8.57
C ALA A 16 0.74 -9.12 -9.64
N SER A 17 0.48 -10.40 -9.36
CA SER A 17 -0.16 -11.34 -10.28
C SER A 17 -1.68 -11.37 -10.13
N ASP A 18 -2.17 -11.32 -8.88
CA ASP A 18 -3.56 -11.60 -8.54
C ASP A 18 -4.10 -10.57 -7.55
N VAL A 19 -5.30 -10.06 -7.81
CA VAL A 19 -6.00 -9.16 -6.90
C VAL A 19 -6.97 -9.99 -6.07
N THR A 20 -6.84 -9.95 -4.75
CA THR A 20 -7.71 -10.70 -3.84
C THR A 20 -9.01 -9.93 -3.58
N PRO A 21 -10.19 -10.51 -3.84
CA PRO A 21 -11.45 -9.89 -3.45
C PRO A 21 -11.65 -10.00 -1.94
N PHE A 22 -12.38 -9.07 -1.35
CA PHE A 22 -12.74 -9.08 0.06
C PHE A 22 -14.21 -8.72 0.25
N ALA A 23 -14.79 -9.18 1.37
CA ALA A 23 -16.14 -8.84 1.76
C ALA A 23 -16.12 -7.53 2.57
N PHE A 24 -16.97 -6.58 2.19
CA PHE A 24 -17.11 -5.28 2.83
C PHE A 24 -18.57 -5.09 3.24
N TRP A 25 -18.82 -4.78 4.51
CA TRP A 25 -20.16 -4.56 5.07
C TRP A 25 -20.17 -3.33 5.97
N TYR A 26 -21.29 -2.62 5.98
CA TYR A 26 -21.50 -1.50 6.88
C TYR A 26 -22.05 -1.98 8.22
N GLU A 27 -21.59 -1.36 9.31
CA GLU A 27 -22.15 -1.61 10.63
C GLU A 27 -23.60 -1.09 10.67
N GLY A 28 -24.55 -1.97 11.03
CA GLY A 28 -25.97 -1.63 11.08
C GLY A 28 -26.70 -1.65 9.73
N ASP A 29 -26.00 -1.89 8.61
CA ASP A 29 -26.60 -2.10 7.28
C ASP A 29 -25.94 -3.30 6.57
N PRO A 30 -26.38 -4.53 6.91
CA PRO A 30 -25.87 -5.75 6.32
C PRO A 30 -26.46 -6.05 4.93
N GLU A 31 -27.32 -5.20 4.35
CA GLU A 31 -27.77 -5.37 2.96
C GLU A 31 -26.98 -4.46 2.01
N GLY A 32 -26.43 -3.35 2.51
CA GLY A 32 -25.63 -2.40 1.74
C GLY A 32 -24.19 -2.83 1.43
N GLY A 33 -23.72 -3.96 1.96
CA GLY A 33 -22.36 -4.45 1.70
C GLY A 33 -22.21 -5.24 0.40
N CYS A 34 -20.97 -5.52 0.03
CA CYS A 34 -20.63 -6.25 -1.20
C CYS A 34 -19.29 -6.97 -1.10
N ILE A 35 -19.09 -7.93 -2.00
CA ILE A 35 -17.76 -8.51 -2.27
C ILE A 35 -17.15 -7.73 -3.42
N ARG A 36 -15.96 -7.18 -3.22
CA ARG A 36 -15.27 -6.39 -4.25
C ARG A 36 -13.75 -6.50 -4.12
N PHE A 37 -13.06 -5.97 -5.12
CA PHE A 37 -11.63 -5.75 -5.05
C PHE A 37 -11.32 -4.41 -4.38
N LEU A 38 -10.09 -4.29 -3.88
CA LEU A 38 -9.55 -2.99 -3.52
C LEU A 38 -9.46 -2.13 -4.78
N THR A 39 -9.79 -0.86 -4.63
CA THR A 39 -9.48 0.16 -5.63
C THR A 39 -7.98 0.45 -5.63
N GLU A 40 -7.50 1.12 -6.67
CA GLU A 40 -6.09 1.52 -6.76
C GLU A 40 -5.74 2.48 -5.60
N THR A 41 -6.64 3.39 -5.24
CA THR A 41 -6.43 4.34 -4.13
C THR A 41 -6.43 3.67 -2.76
N GLU A 42 -7.28 2.67 -2.52
CA GLU A 42 -7.23 1.89 -1.28
C GLU A 42 -5.92 1.10 -1.18
N SER A 43 -5.44 0.58 -2.31
CA SER A 43 -4.17 -0.14 -2.39
C SER A 43 -2.97 0.79 -2.14
N GLU A 44 -3.00 2.02 -2.67
CA GLU A 44 -2.01 3.07 -2.37
C GLU A 44 -1.98 3.38 -0.86
N ARG A 45 -3.16 3.60 -0.25
CA ARG A 45 -3.27 3.86 1.19
C ARG A 45 -2.74 2.69 2.04
N LEU A 46 -3.03 1.44 1.66
CA LEU A 46 -2.50 0.25 2.34
C LEU A 46 -0.97 0.20 2.28
N MET A 47 -0.37 0.64 1.18
CA MET A 47 1.09 0.74 1.03
C MET A 47 1.67 1.99 1.69
N GLY A 48 0.85 2.85 2.29
CA GLY A 48 1.26 4.14 2.87
C GLY A 48 1.63 5.19 1.83
N LEU A 49 1.27 5.01 0.56
CA LEU A 49 1.57 5.95 -0.52
C LEU A 49 0.54 7.09 -0.56
N PRO A 50 0.94 8.28 -1.07
CA PRO A 50 -0.01 9.36 -1.37
C PRO A 50 -1.08 8.92 -2.37
N GLU A 51 -2.25 9.55 -2.30
CA GLU A 51 -3.33 9.24 -3.23
C GLU A 51 -2.97 9.66 -4.66
N GLY A 52 -3.20 8.75 -5.61
CA GLY A 52 -2.84 8.97 -7.01
C GLY A 52 -1.35 8.78 -7.29
N TRP A 53 -0.55 8.27 -6.35
CA TRP A 53 0.88 8.02 -6.54
C TRP A 53 1.18 7.17 -7.78
N THR A 54 0.31 6.21 -8.10
CA THR A 54 0.47 5.33 -9.25
C THR A 54 -0.38 5.74 -10.45
N LYS A 55 -1.06 6.90 -10.40
CA LYS A 55 -2.00 7.31 -11.44
C LYS A 55 -1.28 7.65 -12.75
N TYR A 56 -0.10 8.26 -12.68
CA TYR A 56 0.66 8.72 -13.83
C TYR A 56 2.04 8.06 -13.92
N GLY A 57 2.46 7.75 -15.14
CA GLY A 57 3.82 7.30 -15.43
C GLY A 57 4.82 8.44 -15.39
N ALA A 58 6.10 8.11 -15.56
CA ALA A 58 7.18 9.09 -15.66
C ALA A 58 7.03 10.03 -16.88
N ASP A 59 6.26 9.62 -17.88
CA ASP A 59 5.87 10.38 -19.07
C ASP A 59 4.64 11.29 -18.83
N GLY A 60 4.06 11.27 -17.62
CA GLY A 60 2.84 12.00 -17.28
C GLY A 60 1.56 11.40 -17.87
N VAL A 61 1.63 10.20 -18.46
CA VAL A 61 0.46 9.52 -19.04
C VAL A 61 -0.25 8.69 -17.97
N GLU A 62 -1.58 8.65 -17.99
CA GLU A 62 -2.35 7.82 -17.05
C GLU A 62 -2.04 6.33 -17.25
N ILE A 63 -1.69 5.67 -16.15
CA ILE A 63 -1.42 4.24 -16.11
C ILE A 63 -2.74 3.48 -16.01
N ARG A 64 -2.89 2.44 -16.84
CA ARG A 64 -4.07 1.57 -16.80
C ARG A 64 -4.21 0.87 -15.44
N PRO A 65 -5.44 0.69 -14.91
CA PRO A 65 -5.72 0.01 -13.64
C PRO A 65 -4.87 -1.24 -13.37
N LEU A 66 -4.84 -2.20 -14.31
CA LEU A 66 -4.10 -3.44 -14.16
C LEU A 66 -2.59 -3.24 -13.93
N GLN A 67 -1.99 -2.25 -14.60
CA GLN A 67 -0.58 -1.93 -14.43
C GLN A 67 -0.31 -1.23 -13.09
N ARG A 68 -1.29 -0.48 -12.57
CA ARG A 68 -1.23 0.11 -11.23
C ARG A 68 -1.24 -0.96 -10.15
N TYR A 69 -2.14 -1.95 -10.22
CA TYR A 69 -2.13 -3.09 -9.30
C TYR A 69 -0.81 -3.87 -9.35
N LYS A 70 -0.28 -4.08 -10.56
CA LYS A 70 1.03 -4.73 -10.73
C LYS A 70 2.18 -3.92 -10.10
N ALA A 71 2.17 -2.59 -10.24
CA ALA A 71 3.18 -1.73 -9.62
C ALA A 71 3.07 -1.77 -8.09
N LEU A 72 1.85 -1.66 -7.55
CA LEU A 72 1.58 -1.71 -6.11
C LEU A 72 2.00 -3.05 -5.50
N GLY A 73 1.68 -4.18 -6.15
CA GLY A 73 2.06 -5.51 -5.67
C GLY A 73 3.56 -5.81 -5.76
N ASN A 74 4.33 -5.03 -6.52
CA ASN A 74 5.80 -5.12 -6.55
C ASN A 74 6.48 -4.06 -5.67
N ALA A 75 5.71 -3.13 -5.11
CA ALA A 75 6.25 -2.04 -4.30
C ALA A 75 6.58 -2.52 -2.87
N ILE A 76 7.32 -1.68 -2.16
CA ILE A 76 7.52 -1.79 -0.71
C ILE A 76 6.56 -0.83 -0.01
N ALA A 77 6.02 -1.23 1.15
CA ALA A 77 5.22 -0.33 1.98
C ALA A 77 6.10 0.85 2.42
N LEU A 78 5.62 2.08 2.17
CA LEU A 78 6.36 3.31 2.42
C LEU A 78 6.87 3.43 3.86
N PRO A 79 6.09 3.09 4.91
CA PRO A 79 6.59 3.17 6.29
C PRO A 79 7.81 2.28 6.55
N CYS A 80 7.89 1.13 5.87
CA CYS A 80 9.05 0.24 5.98
C CYS A 80 10.28 0.84 5.29
N ALA A 81 10.09 1.42 4.11
CA ALA A 81 11.17 2.09 3.38
C ALA A 81 11.70 3.31 4.15
N ASP A 82 10.80 4.14 4.69
CA ASP A 82 11.15 5.33 5.46
C ASP A 82 11.98 4.97 6.70
N TYR A 83 11.59 3.92 7.43
CA TYR A 83 12.35 3.46 8.60
C TYR A 83 13.77 3.01 8.23
N ILE A 84 13.92 2.23 7.15
CA ILE A 84 15.23 1.77 6.69
C ILE A 84 16.10 2.96 6.27
N MET A 85 15.54 3.89 5.49
CA MET A 85 16.27 5.05 5.00
C MET A 85 16.67 6.01 6.12
N ALA A 86 15.82 6.19 7.14
CA ALA A 86 16.16 6.96 8.34
C ALA A 86 17.39 6.37 9.05
N GLY A 87 17.42 5.04 9.26
CA GLY A 87 18.57 4.38 9.88
C GLY A 87 19.85 4.48 9.02
N ILE A 88 19.75 4.40 7.70
CA ILE A 88 20.89 4.64 6.79
C ILE A 88 21.40 6.07 6.95
N TYR A 89 20.49 7.05 6.97
CA TYR A 89 20.85 8.46 7.12
C TYR A 89 21.58 8.73 8.44
N GLU A 90 21.08 8.21 9.56
CA GLU A 90 21.72 8.35 10.87
C GLU A 90 23.18 7.87 10.85
N VAL A 91 23.43 6.68 10.31
CA VAL A 91 24.79 6.11 10.23
C VAL A 91 25.70 6.93 9.33
N LEU A 92 25.19 7.47 8.22
CA LEU A 92 25.98 8.29 7.31
C LEU A 92 26.28 9.68 7.90
N ALA A 93 25.29 10.30 8.56
CA ALA A 93 25.45 11.59 9.23
C ALA A 93 26.47 11.49 10.39
N ASP A 94 26.41 10.43 11.19
CA ASP A 94 27.36 10.18 12.28
C ASP A 94 28.80 9.96 11.80
N ARG A 95 28.98 9.42 10.59
CA ARG A 95 30.30 9.24 9.98
C ARG A 95 30.86 10.55 9.44
N ALA A 96 30.03 11.36 8.78
CA ALA A 96 30.42 12.67 8.29
C ALA A 96 30.90 13.59 9.43
N GLY A 97 30.21 13.57 10.59
CA GLY A 97 30.64 14.34 11.77
C GLY A 97 31.88 13.81 12.51
N LYS A 98 32.44 12.66 12.11
CA LYS A 98 33.70 12.10 12.65
C LYS A 98 34.89 12.29 11.71
N GLU A 99 34.64 12.66 10.46
CA GLU A 99 35.66 12.96 9.46
C GLU A 99 36.00 14.46 9.40
N GLU A 100 35.24 15.31 10.10
CA GLU A 100 35.59 16.70 10.48
C GLU A 100 36.25 16.76 11.87
#